data_AF-A0A8T6QHR4-F1
#
_entry.id   AF-A0A8T6QHR4-F1
#
_cell.length_a   1.000
_cell.length_b   1.000
_cell.length_c   1.000
_cell.angle_alpha   90.00
_cell.angle_beta   90.00
_cell.angle_gamma   90.00
#
_symmetry.space_group_name_H-M   'P 1'
#
loop_
_entity.id
_entity.type
_entity.pdbx_description
1 polymer ?
#
loop_
_entity_poly.entity_id
_entity_poly.type
_entity_poly.pdbx_seq_one_letter_code
_entity_poly.pdbx_strand_id
1 'polypeptide(L)'
;DTFLTVVELRQGTTVRHGMELYRHCQRQVELVRERLKDAGFSRESVEHITYAQCALLDETVLSRSGMDDGQAIWMKDPLQSHFFNTLQAGELLYERMKQVLQEPAPAQAVLTCFHRVLLLEFRGRYQDPVAPECDQLISTLNGLVPPF
;
A
#
# COMPACT_ATOMS: atom_id res chain seq x y z
N ASP A 1 -8.29 0.60 -9.74
CA ASP A 1 -7.16 0.04 -10.53
C ASP A 1 -6.12 -0.63 -9.64
N THR A 2 -5.41 0.05 -8.73
CA THR A 2 -4.38 -0.60 -7.87
C THR A 2 -4.87 -1.82 -7.11
N PHE A 3 -6.03 -1.78 -6.44
CA PHE A 3 -6.52 -2.95 -5.71
C PHE A 3 -6.82 -4.14 -6.62
N LEU A 4 -7.26 -3.91 -7.86
CA LEU A 4 -7.46 -4.98 -8.84
C LEU A 4 -6.12 -5.63 -9.20
N THR A 5 -5.10 -4.81 -9.49
CA THR A 5 -3.73 -5.30 -9.76
C THR A 5 -3.19 -6.14 -8.60
N VAL A 6 -3.41 -5.70 -7.35
CA VAL A 6 -3.00 -6.45 -6.15
C VAL A 6 -3.69 -7.81 -6.09
N VAL A 7 -5.00 -7.86 -6.32
CA VAL A 7 -5.78 -9.11 -6.32
C VAL A 7 -5.30 -10.06 -7.41
N GLU A 8 -5.10 -9.57 -8.64
CA GLU A 8 -4.61 -10.36 -9.78
C GLU A 8 -3.22 -10.96 -9.53
N LEU A 9 -2.31 -10.19 -8.93
CA LEU A 9 -0.97 -10.65 -8.59
C LEU A 9 -0.99 -11.73 -7.49
N ARG A 10 -1.87 -11.58 -6.49
CA ARG A 10 -2.02 -12.57 -5.40
C ARG A 10 -2.63 -13.89 -5.84
N GLN A 11 -3.43 -13.88 -6.90
CA GLN A 11 -3.97 -15.11 -7.51
C GLN A 11 -2.92 -15.94 -8.26
N GLY A 12 -1.64 -15.54 -8.22
CA GLY A 12 -0.53 -16.32 -8.78
C GLY A 12 -0.23 -16.02 -10.25
N THR A 13 -0.69 -14.88 -10.76
CA THR A 13 -0.37 -14.45 -12.13
C THR A 13 1.14 -14.30 -12.27
N THR A 14 1.75 -15.16 -13.09
CA THR A 14 3.19 -15.08 -13.39
C THR A 14 3.46 -13.86 -14.26
N VAL A 15 4.44 -13.04 -13.86
CA VAL A 15 4.78 -11.82 -14.59
C VAL A 15 5.96 -12.11 -15.51
N ARG A 16 5.66 -12.21 -16.81
CA ARG A 16 6.67 -12.45 -17.86
C ARG A 16 7.39 -11.19 -18.33
N HIS A 17 6.79 -10.02 -18.10
CA HIS A 17 7.32 -8.71 -18.47
C HIS A 17 7.36 -7.81 -17.23
N GLY A 18 8.35 -8.02 -16.37
CA GLY A 18 8.46 -7.35 -15.08
C GLY A 18 8.55 -5.83 -15.20
N MET A 19 9.23 -5.33 -16.24
CA MET A 19 9.38 -3.89 -16.47
C MET A 19 8.05 -3.24 -16.88
N GLU A 20 7.19 -3.96 -17.58
CA GLU A 20 5.86 -3.46 -17.95
C GLU A 20 4.97 -3.35 -16.71
N LEU A 21 5.01 -4.36 -15.83
CA LEU A 21 4.33 -4.31 -14.54
C LEU A 21 4.85 -3.15 -13.70
N TYR A 22 6.18 -2.97 -13.62
CA TYR A 22 6.80 -1.88 -12.85
C TYR A 22 6.33 -0.51 -13.32
N ARG A 23 6.42 -0.26 -14.64
CA ARG A 23 5.93 0.99 -15.24
C ARG A 23 4.43 1.17 -15.08
N HIS A 24 3.65 0.08 -15.12
CA HIS A 24 2.21 0.13 -14.87
C HIS A 24 1.92 0.60 -13.44
N CYS A 25 2.57 0.01 -12.44
CA CYS A 25 2.42 0.39 -11.05
C CYS A 25 2.91 1.82 -10.76
N GLN A 26 4.04 2.25 -11.34
CA GLN A 26 4.49 3.65 -11.25
C GLN A 26 3.43 4.63 -11.75
N ARG A 27 2.86 4.37 -12.94
CA ARG A 27 1.78 5.20 -13.49
C ARG A 27 0.54 5.20 -12.62
N GLN A 28 0.20 4.09 -11.98
CA GLN A 28 -0.92 4.04 -11.04
C GLN A 28 -0.68 4.96 -9.83
N VAL A 29 0.54 4.97 -9.27
CA VAL A 29 0.89 5.84 -8.13
C VAL A 29 0.85 7.31 -8.55
N GLU A 30 1.43 7.66 -9.69
CA GLU A 30 1.41 9.02 -10.23
C GLU A 30 -0.03 9.49 -10.51
N LEU A 31 -0.86 8.66 -11.12
CA LEU A 31 -2.25 8.98 -11.41
C LEU A 31 -3.07 9.19 -10.14
N VAL A 32 -2.88 8.36 -9.12
CA VAL A 32 -3.53 8.55 -7.80
C VAL A 32 -3.07 9.86 -7.18
N ARG A 33 -1.77 10.16 -7.23
CA ARG A 33 -1.20 11.41 -6.72
C ARG A 33 -1.83 12.63 -7.37
N GLU A 34 -1.90 12.66 -8.69
CA GLU A 34 -2.50 13.80 -9.41
C GLU A 34 -4.01 13.90 -9.17
N ARG A 35 -4.76 12.80 -9.22
CA ARG A 35 -6.21 12.82 -8.93
C ARG A 35 -6.54 13.32 -7.54
N LEU A 36 -5.76 12.97 -6.53
CA LEU A 36 -5.97 13.47 -5.17
C LEU A 36 -5.66 14.97 -5.06
N LYS A 37 -4.59 15.45 -5.72
CA LYS A 37 -4.29 16.89 -5.79
C LYS A 37 -5.40 17.66 -6.48
N ASP A 38 -5.86 17.19 -7.65
CA ASP A 38 -6.94 17.81 -8.42
C ASP A 38 -8.27 17.84 -7.63
N ALA A 39 -8.51 16.83 -6.81
CA ALA A 39 -9.64 16.78 -5.89
C ALA A 39 -9.48 17.63 -4.62
N GLY A 40 -8.37 18.36 -4.47
CA GLY A 40 -8.13 19.30 -3.37
C GLY A 40 -7.66 18.66 -2.06
N PHE A 41 -7.17 17.41 -2.08
CA PHE A 41 -6.62 16.79 -0.88
C PHE A 41 -5.32 17.48 -0.43
N SER A 42 -5.11 17.52 0.89
CA SER A 42 -3.87 18.06 1.45
C SER A 42 -2.67 17.23 0.99
N ARG A 43 -1.50 17.88 0.91
CA ARG A 43 -0.24 17.20 0.57
C ARG A 43 0.00 15.98 1.47
N GLU A 44 -0.28 16.11 2.76
CA GLU A 44 -0.15 15.04 3.75
C GLU A 44 -1.07 13.86 3.45
N SER A 45 -2.35 14.11 3.12
CA SER A 45 -3.28 13.04 2.72
C SER A 45 -2.82 12.32 1.45
N VAL A 46 -2.31 13.08 0.46
CA VAL A 46 -1.74 12.52 -0.78
C VAL A 46 -0.54 11.65 -0.47
N GLU A 47 0.35 12.09 0.42
CA GLU A 47 1.52 11.32 0.85
C GLU A 47 1.11 10.05 1.60
N HIS A 48 0.18 10.10 2.57
CA HIS A 48 -0.28 8.90 3.27
C HIS A 48 -0.88 7.86 2.33
N ILE A 49 -1.75 8.28 1.41
CA ILE A 49 -2.42 7.37 0.47
C ILE A 49 -1.41 6.73 -0.49
N THR A 50 -0.54 7.55 -1.09
CA THR A 50 0.46 7.03 -2.06
C THR A 50 1.56 6.22 -1.37
N TYR A 51 1.87 6.50 -0.10
CA TYR A 51 2.80 5.69 0.70
C TYR A 51 2.23 4.29 0.96
N ALA A 52 0.98 4.21 1.40
CA ALA A 52 0.30 2.94 1.63
C ALA A 52 0.15 2.13 0.34
N GLN A 53 -0.13 2.81 -0.78
CA GLN A 53 -0.19 2.20 -2.11
C GLN A 53 1.15 1.56 -2.51
N CYS A 54 2.27 2.29 -2.37
CA CYS A 54 3.60 1.75 -2.66
C CYS A 54 3.93 0.56 -1.77
N ALA A 55 3.71 0.68 -0.45
CA ALA A 55 3.97 -0.40 0.49
C ALA A 55 3.21 -1.69 0.13
N LEU A 56 1.92 -1.58 -0.19
CA LEU A 56 1.08 -2.72 -0.58
C LEU A 56 1.54 -3.36 -1.89
N LEU A 57 1.85 -2.56 -2.91
CA LEU A 57 2.32 -3.06 -4.20
C LEU A 57 3.68 -3.75 -4.08
N ASP A 58 4.62 -3.15 -3.36
CA ASP A 58 5.95 -3.71 -3.14
C ASP A 58 5.87 -5.05 -2.41
N GLU A 59 5.12 -5.12 -1.31
CA GLU A 59 4.90 -6.37 -0.59
C GLU A 59 4.24 -7.41 -1.49
N THR A 60 3.20 -7.02 -2.23
CA THR A 60 2.45 -7.94 -3.10
C THR A 60 3.34 -8.52 -4.19
N VAL A 61 4.23 -7.73 -4.80
CA VAL A 61 5.15 -8.25 -5.82
C VAL A 61 6.24 -9.13 -5.21
N LEU A 62 6.84 -8.68 -4.11
CA LEU A 62 8.01 -9.32 -3.50
C LEU A 62 7.67 -10.60 -2.72
N SER A 63 6.45 -10.72 -2.18
CA SER A 63 6.01 -11.91 -1.42
C SER A 63 5.53 -13.09 -2.28
N ARG A 64 5.50 -12.96 -3.61
CA ARG A 64 5.09 -14.04 -4.51
C ARG A 64 6.07 -15.21 -4.48
N SER A 65 5.55 -16.42 -4.66
CA SER A 65 6.37 -17.63 -4.70
C SER A 65 7.21 -17.72 -5.97
N GLY A 66 8.46 -18.13 -5.82
CA GLY A 66 9.43 -18.19 -6.92
C GLY A 66 10.16 -16.86 -7.14
N MET A 67 11.00 -16.83 -8.18
CA MET A 67 11.63 -15.61 -8.67
C MET A 67 11.19 -15.43 -10.12
N ASP A 68 10.44 -14.36 -10.39
CA ASP A 68 10.10 -13.94 -11.76
C ASP A 68 10.79 -12.60 -12.14
N ASP A 69 10.63 -12.20 -13.41
CA ASP A 69 11.23 -10.96 -13.93
C ASP A 69 10.71 -9.72 -13.20
N GLY A 70 9.45 -9.76 -12.72
CA GLY A 70 8.86 -8.71 -11.89
C GLY A 70 9.62 -8.52 -10.58
N GLN A 71 9.84 -9.60 -9.84
CA GLN A 71 10.60 -9.54 -8.58
C GLN A 71 12.05 -9.08 -8.80
N ALA A 72 12.70 -9.55 -9.86
CA ALA A 72 14.08 -9.16 -10.18
C ALA A 72 14.24 -7.65 -10.42
N ILE A 73 13.23 -7.00 -10.99
CA ILE A 73 13.19 -5.54 -11.20
C ILE A 73 12.88 -4.82 -9.88
N TRP A 74 11.87 -5.29 -9.15
CA TRP A 74 11.45 -4.68 -7.89
C TRP A 74 12.53 -4.72 -6.81
N MET A 75 13.35 -5.77 -6.75
CA MET A 75 14.46 -5.85 -5.79
C MET A 75 15.52 -4.75 -5.98
N LYS A 76 15.63 -4.16 -7.20
CA LYS A 76 16.63 -3.13 -7.49
C LYS A 76 16.16 -1.74 -7.08
N ASP A 77 14.89 -1.43 -7.31
CA ASP A 77 14.28 -0.14 -6.96
C ASP A 77 12.78 -0.31 -6.66
N PRO A 78 12.41 -0.75 -5.44
CA PRO A 78 11.01 -0.84 -5.03
C PRO A 78 10.30 0.52 -5.13
N LEU A 79 8.97 0.54 -5.23
CA LEU A 79 8.22 1.79 -5.35
C LEU A 79 8.39 2.70 -4.11
N GLN A 80 8.54 2.12 -2.91
CA GLN A 80 8.90 2.87 -1.70
C GLN A 80 10.25 3.60 -1.81
N SER A 81 11.24 2.98 -2.48
CA SER A 81 12.55 3.60 -2.73
C SER A 81 12.37 4.70 -3.77
N HIS A 82 11.74 4.35 -4.90
CA HIS A 82 11.52 5.24 -6.02
C HIS A 82 10.78 6.54 -5.64
N PHE A 83 9.68 6.44 -4.89
CA PHE A 83 8.81 7.58 -4.58
C PHE A 83 9.09 8.26 -3.24
N PHE A 84 9.67 7.54 -2.27
CA PHE A 84 9.81 8.01 -0.89
C PHE A 84 11.21 7.86 -0.32
N ASN A 85 12.17 7.38 -1.10
CA ASN A 85 13.57 7.19 -0.70
C ASN A 85 13.70 6.42 0.63
N THR A 86 12.90 5.36 0.79
CA THR A 86 12.90 4.49 1.97
C THR A 86 12.81 3.03 1.57
N LEU A 87 13.29 2.14 2.43
CA LEU A 87 13.12 0.68 2.32
C LEU A 87 12.33 0.10 3.51
N GLN A 88 11.74 0.97 4.33
CA GLN A 88 11.07 0.61 5.58
C GLN A 88 9.55 0.79 5.52
N ALA A 89 8.95 0.87 4.33
CA ALA A 89 7.51 1.11 4.21
C ALA A 89 6.66 0.00 4.83
N GLY A 90 7.16 -1.24 4.85
CA GLY A 90 6.57 -2.36 5.59
C GLY A 90 6.47 -2.15 7.11
N GLU A 91 7.40 -1.40 7.69
CA GLU A 91 7.45 -1.11 9.12
C GLU A 91 6.71 0.20 9.45
N LEU A 92 7.05 1.26 8.73
CA LEU A 92 6.58 2.61 9.01
C LEU A 92 5.10 2.83 8.67
N LEU A 93 4.47 1.98 7.84
CA LEU A 93 3.06 2.14 7.52
C LEU A 93 2.16 1.97 8.76
N TYR A 94 2.48 1.00 9.64
CA TYR A 94 1.71 0.81 10.88
C TYR A 94 1.86 2.01 11.83
N GLU A 95 3.06 2.58 11.93
CA GLU A 95 3.31 3.78 12.72
C GLU A 95 2.52 4.98 12.16
N ARG A 96 2.53 5.15 10.83
CA ARG A 96 1.71 6.18 10.15
C ARG A 96 0.23 5.99 10.43
N MET A 97 -0.29 4.76 10.36
CA MET A 97 -1.70 4.47 10.69
C MET A 97 -2.04 4.91 12.12
N LYS A 98 -1.19 4.57 13.09
CA LYS A 98 -1.37 4.96 14.49
C LYS A 98 -1.33 6.47 14.69
N GLN A 99 -0.41 7.17 14.02
CA GLN A 99 -0.29 8.62 14.09
C GLN A 99 -1.56 9.31 13.55
N VAL A 100 -2.03 8.90 12.37
CA VAL A 100 -3.25 9.46 11.77
C VAL A 100 -4.48 9.19 12.64
N LEU A 101 -4.58 8.02 13.27
CA LEU A 101 -5.68 7.69 14.19
C LEU A 101 -5.69 8.54 15.47
N GLN A 102 -4.58 9.21 15.81
CA GLN A 102 -4.49 10.13 16.95
C GLN A 102 -4.83 11.57 16.57
N GLU A 103 -5.00 11.88 15.28
CA GLU A 103 -5.40 13.21 14.85
C GLU A 103 -6.81 13.55 15.34
N PRO A 104 -7.12 14.81 15.66
CA PRO A 104 -8.46 15.21 16.07
C PRO A 104 -9.52 15.02 14.98
N ALA A 105 -9.12 15.11 13.70
CA ALA A 105 -10.01 15.01 12.55
C ALA A 105 -9.27 14.43 11.32
N PRO A 106 -8.93 13.13 11.34
CA PRO A 106 -8.21 12.49 10.24
C PRO A 106 -9.05 12.48 8.95
N ALA A 107 -8.37 12.64 7.81
CA ALA A 107 -9.02 12.59 6.51
C ALA A 107 -9.63 11.20 6.25
N GLN A 108 -10.94 11.15 5.98
CA GLN A 108 -11.67 9.90 5.75
C GLN A 108 -11.11 9.07 4.59
N ALA A 109 -10.61 9.71 3.54
CA ALA A 109 -9.98 9.01 2.43
C ALA A 109 -8.68 8.28 2.84
N VAL A 110 -7.92 8.85 3.78
CA VAL A 110 -6.70 8.24 4.32
C VAL A 110 -7.06 7.01 5.16
N LEU A 111 -8.01 7.15 6.08
CA LEU A 111 -8.51 6.02 6.89
C LEU A 111 -9.05 4.89 6.02
N THR A 112 -9.84 5.24 5.00
CA THR A 112 -10.38 4.28 4.03
C THR A 112 -9.26 3.57 3.25
N CYS A 113 -8.20 4.30 2.87
CA CYS A 113 -7.05 3.70 2.19
C CYS A 113 -6.31 2.71 3.10
N PHE A 114 -6.00 3.10 4.33
CA PHE A 114 -5.35 2.22 5.32
C PHE A 114 -6.17 0.97 5.60
N HIS A 115 -7.48 1.12 5.79
CA HIS A 115 -8.39 0.01 6.00
C HIS A 115 -8.34 -0.99 4.84
N ARG A 116 -8.43 -0.50 3.59
CA ARG A 116 -8.39 -1.36 2.41
C ARG A 116 -7.05 -2.06 2.21
N VAL A 117 -5.94 -1.40 2.56
CA VAL A 117 -4.61 -2.01 2.53
C VAL A 117 -4.52 -3.19 3.50
N LEU A 118 -5.07 -3.05 4.71
CA LEU A 118 -5.12 -4.15 5.69
C LEU A 118 -6.08 -5.28 5.26
N LEU A 119 -7.23 -4.95 4.67
CA LEU A 119 -8.17 -5.95 4.12
C LEU A 119 -7.58 -6.72 2.93
N LEU A 120 -6.69 -6.09 2.16
CA LEU A 120 -5.86 -6.75 1.17
C LEU A 120 -4.63 -7.38 1.85
N GLU A 121 -4.80 -7.93 3.05
CA GLU A 121 -3.81 -8.66 3.87
C GLU A 121 -2.39 -8.09 3.78
N PHE A 122 -2.24 -6.77 3.88
CA PHE A 122 -0.91 -6.18 4.06
C PHE A 122 -0.38 -6.59 5.43
N ARG A 123 0.84 -7.13 5.46
CA ARG A 123 1.48 -7.66 6.67
C ARG A 123 2.63 -6.78 7.15
N GLY A 124 3.34 -6.14 6.24
CA GLY A 124 4.56 -5.42 6.53
C GLY A 124 5.58 -6.27 7.30
N ARG A 125 6.18 -5.69 8.35
CA ARG A 125 7.09 -6.41 9.27
C ARG A 125 6.44 -7.57 10.02
N TYR A 126 5.11 -7.63 10.09
CA TYR A 126 4.36 -8.66 10.80
C TYR A 126 4.12 -9.86 9.87
N GLN A 127 5.20 -10.55 9.51
CA GLN A 127 5.11 -11.83 8.80
C GLN A 127 4.57 -12.95 9.69
N ASP A 128 4.54 -12.72 11.01
CA ASP A 128 3.96 -13.63 11.99
C ASP A 128 2.42 -13.52 11.97
N PRO A 129 1.68 -14.62 11.71
CA PRO A 129 0.22 -14.63 11.63
C PRO A 129 -0.51 -14.27 12.93
N VAL A 130 0.19 -14.04 14.05
CA VAL A 130 -0.39 -13.67 15.36
C VAL A 130 0.04 -12.26 15.77
N ALA A 131 -0.08 -11.29 14.88
CA ALA A 131 0.14 -9.88 15.23
C ALA A 131 -1.17 -9.25 15.73
N PRO A 132 -1.46 -9.23 17.06
CA PRO A 132 -2.69 -8.66 17.61
C PRO A 132 -2.88 -7.17 17.23
N GLU A 133 -1.79 -6.52 16.86
CA GLU A 133 -1.77 -5.13 16.42
C GLU A 133 -2.50 -4.91 15.09
N CYS A 134 -2.39 -5.85 14.13
CA CYS A 134 -3.08 -5.75 12.85
C CYS A 134 -4.60 -5.87 13.06
N ASP A 135 -5.02 -6.88 13.83
CA ASP A 135 -6.44 -7.09 14.16
C ASP A 135 -7.04 -5.91 14.93
N GLN A 136 -6.28 -5.32 15.86
CA GLN A 136 -6.71 -4.12 16.57
C GLN A 136 -6.89 -2.94 15.61
N LEU A 137 -5.94 -2.69 14.71
CA LEU A 137 -6.05 -1.60 13.73
C LEU A 137 -7.23 -1.81 12.77
N ILE A 138 -7.45 -3.03 12.30
CA ILE A 138 -8.62 -3.38 11.47
C ILE A 138 -9.91 -3.09 12.25
N SER A 139 -9.99 -3.53 13.50
CA SER A 139 -11.16 -3.30 14.37
C SER A 139 -11.43 -1.82 14.58
N THR A 140 -10.40 -1.02 14.89
CA THR A 140 -10.52 0.43 15.03
C THR A 140 -10.99 1.08 13.73
N LEU A 141 -10.40 0.72 12.60
CA LEU A 141 -10.76 1.28 11.30
C LEU A 141 -12.17 0.88 10.85
N ASN A 142 -12.65 -0.32 11.18
CA ASN A 142 -14.03 -0.75 10.93
C ASN A 142 -15.07 0.15 11.61
N GLY A 143 -14.74 0.73 12.78
CA GLY A 143 -15.63 1.65 13.47
C GLY A 143 -15.63 3.07 12.89
N LEU A 144 -14.61 3.42 12.10
CA LEU A 144 -14.38 4.77 11.57
C LEU A 144 -14.70 4.90 10.08
N VAL A 145 -14.60 3.79 9.33
CA VAL A 145 -14.85 3.75 7.89
C VAL A 145 -16.23 3.14 7.64
N PRO A 146 -17.13 3.82 6.92
CA PRO A 146 -18.45 3.27 6.63
C PRO A 146 -18.35 1.96 5.83
N PRO A 147 -19.22 0.97 6.09
CA PRO A 147 -19.33 -0.21 5.24
C PRO A 147 -19.73 0.22 3.82
N PHE A 148 -19.28 -0.56 2.83
CA PHE A 148 -19.58 -0.35 1.42
C PHE A 148 -21.07 -0.52 1.10
#